data_AF-W7KAY0-F1
#
_entry.id   AF-W7KAY0-F1
#
_cell.length_a   1.000
_cell.length_b   1.000
_cell.length_c   1.000
_cell.angle_alpha   90.00
_cell.angle_beta   90.00
_cell.angle_gamma   90.00
#
_symmetry.space_group_name_H-M   'P 1'
#
loop_
_entity.id
_entity.type
_entity.pdbx_description
1 polymer ?
#
loop_
_entity_poly.entity_id
_entity_poly.type
_entity_poly.pdbx_seq_one_letter_code
_entity_poly.pdbx_strand_id
1 'polypeptide(L)' 'MLLEEVKVLEDDSVLHKLVGLVLVKEEKSKCYDTISRRLQYITGEIENRKKVITNSEEKLRKLFSDVNIK' A
#
# COMPACT_ATOMS: atom_id res chain seq x y z
N MET A 1 -1.99 12.93 -2.99
CA MET A 1 -1.44 13.90 -2.02
C MET A 1 0.09 13.82 -2.08
N LEU A 2 0.78 13.02 -1.27
CA LEU A 2 2.26 13.06 -1.23
C LEU A 2 2.99 12.77 -2.56
N LEU A 3 2.61 11.73 -3.32
CA LEU A 3 3.27 11.42 -4.60
C LEU A 3 3.13 12.56 -5.61
N GLU A 4 1.92 13.14 -5.69
CA GLU A 4 1.63 14.26 -6.58
C GLU A 4 2.32 15.54 -6.12
N GLU A 5 2.46 15.77 -4.81
CA GLU A 5 3.25 16.86 -4.26
C GLU A 5 4.72 16.74 -4.69
N VAL A 6 5.34 15.57 -4.53
CA VAL A 6 6.74 15.35 -4.93
C VAL A 6 6.93 15.50 -6.44
N LYS A 7 5.92 15.15 -7.24
CA LYS A 7 5.95 15.27 -8.70
C LYS A 7 6.08 16.72 -9.18
N VAL A 8 5.43 17.66 -8.49
CA VAL A 8 5.38 19.08 -8.90
C VAL A 8 6.51 19.94 -8.30
N LEU A 9 7.34 19.37 -7.42
CA LEU A 9 8.50 20.07 -6.87
C LEU A 9 9.55 20.38 -7.95
N GLU A 10 10.36 21.40 -7.73
CA GLU A 10 11.55 21.69 -8.54
C GLU A 10 12.64 20.62 -8.29
N ASP A 11 13.51 20.37 -9.27
CA ASP A 11 14.50 19.28 -9.16
C ASP A 11 15.59 19.53 -8.10
N ASP A 12 15.82 20.79 -7.74
CA ASP A 12 16.73 21.22 -6.68
C ASP A 12 16.07 21.34 -5.30
N SER A 13 14.79 20.98 -5.19
CA SER A 13 14.06 20.97 -3.92
C SER A 13 14.74 20.08 -2.88
N VAL A 14 14.89 20.61 -1.67
CA VAL A 14 15.53 19.88 -0.56
C VAL A 14 14.51 18.94 0.09
N LEU A 15 14.69 17.63 -0.14
CA LEU A 15 13.84 16.59 0.42
C LEU A 15 14.57 15.81 1.51
N HIS A 16 13.84 15.47 2.56
CA HIS A 16 14.32 14.61 3.63
C HIS A 16 13.32 13.48 3.88
N LYS A 17 13.83 12.26 3.88
CA LYS A 17 13.09 11.06 4.26
C LYS A 17 13.35 10.73 5.72
N LEU A 18 12.29 10.53 6.49
CA LEU A 18 12.37 10.04 7.86
C LEU A 18 12.63 8.53 7.85
N VAL A 19 13.75 8.12 8.47
CA VAL A 19 14.12 6.72 8.68
C VAL A 19 14.42 6.52 10.16
N GLY A 20 13.53 5.83 10.86
CA GLY A 20 13.62 5.71 12.32
C GLY A 20 13.59 7.08 12.99
N LEU A 21 14.68 7.47 13.68
CA LEU A 21 14.83 8.75 14.37
C LEU A 21 15.65 9.78 13.58
N VAL A 22 16.01 9.51 12.33
CA VAL A 22 16.88 10.39 11.53
C VAL A 22 16.23 10.86 10.24
N LEU A 23 16.59 12.08 9.81
CA LEU A 23 16.23 12.64 8.51
C LEU A 23 17.38 12.45 7.53
N VAL A 24 17.12 11.75 6.43
CA VAL A 24 18.12 11.48 5.38
C VAL A 24 17.77 12.34 4.18
N LYS A 25 18.71 13.16 3.71
CA LYS A 25 18.54 13.93 2.47
C LYS A 25 18.36 12.97 1.29
N GLU A 26 17.36 13.23 0.45
CA GLU A 26 17.02 12.38 -0.69
C GLU A 26 16.79 13.22 -1.95
N GLU A 27 17.13 12.67 -3.11
CA GLU A 27 16.84 13.30 -4.40
C GLU A 27 15.36 13.15 -4.74
N LYS A 28 14.78 14.14 -5.44
CA LYS A 28 13.37 14.11 -5.88
C LYS A 28 13.01 12.83 -6.63
N SER A 29 13.86 12.39 -7.57
CA SER A 29 13.66 11.15 -8.33
C SER A 29 13.57 9.92 -7.42
N LYS A 30 14.51 9.78 -6.47
CA LYS A 30 14.53 8.68 -5.49
C LYS A 30 13.33 8.70 -4.54
N CYS A 31 12.91 9.90 -4.13
CA CYS A 31 11.72 10.08 -3.30
C CYS A 31 10.45 9.65 -4.06
N TYR A 32 10.27 10.12 -5.29
CA TYR A 32 9.14 9.75 -6.17
C TYR A 32 9.06 8.23 -6.38
N ASP A 33 10.19 7.61 -6.71
CA ASP A 33 10.35 6.18 -6.89
C ASP A 33 9.98 5.37 -5.64
N THR A 34 10.47 5.82 -4.48
CA THR A 34 10.19 5.19 -3.19
C THR A 34 8.71 5.24 -2.86
N ILE A 35 8.08 6.40 -3.00
CA ILE A 35 6.65 6.58 -2.73
C ILE A 35 5.83 5.73 -3.70
N SER A 36 6.16 5.73 -5.00
CA SER A 36 5.48 4.95 -6.04
C SER A 36 5.51 3.45 -5.74
N ARG A 37 6.70 2.90 -5.44
CA ARG A 37 6.84 1.48 -5.07
C ARG A 37 6.09 1.16 -3.79
N ARG A 38 6.09 2.07 -2.80
CA ARG A 38 5.40 1.84 -1.54
C ARG A 38 3.88 1.85 -1.71
N LEU A 39 3.34 2.73 -2.55
CA LEU A 39 1.93 2.75 -2.91
C LEU A 39 1.50 1.48 -3.64
N GLN A 40 2.30 1.00 -4.61
CA GLN A 40 2.04 -0.26 -5.30
C GLN A 40 2.00 -1.44 -4.32
N TYR A 41 2.99 -1.52 -3.43
CA TYR A 41 3.05 -2.57 -2.41
C TYR A 41 1.85 -2.54 -1.48
N ILE A 42 1.51 -1.38 -0.90
CA ILE A 42 0.37 -1.24 0.02
C ILE A 42 -0.94 -1.60 -0.69
N THR A 43 -1.13 -1.12 -1.91
CA THR A 43 -2.31 -1.45 -2.72
C THR A 43 -2.42 -2.94 -2.99
N GLY A 44 -1.30 -3.59 -3.34
CA GLY A 44 -1.24 -5.04 -3.54
C GLY A 44 -1.58 -5.82 -2.28
N GLU A 45 -1.08 -5.38 -1.13
CA GLU A 45 -1.40 -6.00 0.17
C GLU A 45 -2.88 -5.84 0.53
N ILE A 46 -3.48 -4.67 0.30
CA ILE A 46 -4.92 -4.45 0.51
C ILE A 46 -5.74 -5.42 -0.34
N GLU A 47 -5.40 -5.55 -1.63
CA GLU A 47 -6.11 -6.44 -2.54
C GLU A 47 -5.95 -7.91 -2.15
N ASN A 48 -4.75 -8.32 -1.72
CA ASN A 48 -4.51 -9.65 -1.19
C ASN A 48 -5.37 -9.93 0.06
N ARG A 49 -5.46 -8.97 0.99
CA ARG A 49 -6.31 -9.11 2.18
C ARG A 49 -7.79 -9.20 1.83
N LYS A 50 -8.28 -8.43 0.86
CA LYS A 50 -9.67 -8.54 0.37
C LYS A 50 -9.96 -9.95 -0.14
N LYS A 51 -9.08 -10.52 -0.97
CA LYS A 51 -9.22 -11.90 -1.47
C LYS A 51 -9.30 -12.92 -0.34
N VAL A 52 -8.46 -12.79 0.69
CA VAL A 52 -8.49 -13.67 1.87
C VAL A 52 -9.83 -13.57 2.60
N ILE A 53 -10.36 -12.36 2.78
CA ILE A 53 -11.67 -12.13 3.41
C ILE A 53 -12.78 -12.78 2.58
N THR A 54 -12.87 -12.47 1.28
CA THR A 54 -13.89 -13.02 0.39
C THR A 54 -13.87 -14.54 0.37
N ASN A 55 -12.69 -15.16 0.24
CA ASN A 55 -12.54 -16.61 0.27
C ASN A 55 -12.98 -17.22 1.62
N SER A 56 -12.74 -16.52 2.72
CA SER A 56 -13.15 -16.98 4.05
C SER A 56 -14.67 -16.90 4.22
N GLU A 57 -15.29 -15.82 3.75
CA GLU A 57 -16.75 -15.68 3.76
C GLU A 57 -17.44 -16.73 2.87
N GLU A 58 -16.89 -17.03 1.69
CA GLU A 58 -17.40 -18.09 0.82
C GLU A 58 -17.33 -19.47 1.49
N LYS A 59 -16.22 -19.78 2.17
CA LYS A 59 -16.09 -21.02 2.94
C LYS A 59 -17.11 -21.11 4.07
N LEU A 60 -17.33 -20.01 4.80
CA LEU A 60 -18.36 -19.96 5.84
C LEU A 60 -19.75 -20.16 5.27
N ARG A 61 -20.08 -19.48 4.16
CA ARG A 61 -21.38 -19.64 3.47
C ARG A 61 -21.63 -21.11 3.07
N LYS A 62 -20.63 -21.78 2.50
CA LYS A 62 -20.72 -23.21 2.16
C LYS A 62 -20.91 -24.10 3.38
N LEU A 63 -20.16 -23.85 4.46
CA LEU A 63 -20.31 -24.62 5.69
C LEU A 63 -21.73 -24.50 6.27
N PHE A 64 -22.30 -23.30 6.30
CA PHE A 64 -23.67 -23.10 6.79
C PHE A 64 -24.73 -23.72 5.88
N SER A 65 -24.55 -23.70 4.55
CA SER A 65 -25.47 -24.38 3.64
C SER A 65 -25.45 -25.90 3.85
N ASP A 66 -24.28 -26.49 4.05
CA ASP A 66 -24.15 -27.95 4.25
C ASP A 66 -24.77 -28.41 5.57
N VAL A 67 -24.74 -27.56 6.61
CA VAL A 67 -25.37 -27.84 7.91
C VAL A 67 -26.89 -27.72 7.84
N ASN A 68 -27.44 -26.73 7.11
CA ASN A 68 -28.89 -26.54 6.98
C ASN A 68 -29.61 -27.55 6.07
N ILE A 69 -28.86 -28.40 5.35
CA ILE A 69 -29.40 -29.46 4.49
C ILE A 69 -29.48 -30.82 5.22
N LYS A 70 -28.93 -30.93 6.45
CA LYS A 70 -29.08 -32.09 7.34
C LYS A 70 -30.17 -31.88 8.38
#